data_AF-A0A414CC80-F1
#
_entry.id   AF-A0A414CC80-F1
#
_cell.length_a   1.000
_cell.length_b   1.000
_cell.length_c   1.000
_cell.angle_alpha   90.00
_cell.angle_beta   90.00
_cell.angle_gamma   90.00
#
_symmetry.space_group_name_H-M   'P 1'
#
loop_
_entity.id
_entity.type
_entity.pdbx_description
1 polymer ?
#
loop_
_entity_poly.entity_id
_entity_poly.type
_entity_poly.pdbx_seq_one_letter_code
_entity_poly.pdbx_strand_id
1 'polypeptide(L)'
;MVRFSVTAPDDLLRRFDEQIARRGDVANRSEAVRDLIRASIAKEQMRTPDEHVIGSLTMIYDHHTGDLTRRLDEVQHDYTDEIVSTMHVHLDHHNCLEILALKGRGERVYELADRLLGLRGVKHGELTCAATKQSLGL
;
A
#
# COMPACT_ATOMS: atom_id res chain seq x y z
N MET A 1 -25.78 11.10 9.41
CA MET A 1 -24.34 11.49 9.41
C MET A 1 -23.79 11.17 10.78
N VAL A 2 -22.63 10.51 10.89
CA VAL A 2 -21.99 10.15 12.16
C VAL A 2 -20.71 10.98 12.30
N ARG A 3 -20.45 11.56 13.49
CA ARG A 3 -19.24 12.33 13.79
C ARG A 3 -18.26 11.48 14.57
N PHE A 4 -17.02 11.41 14.10
CA PHE A 4 -15.90 10.77 14.78
C PHE A 4 -14.69 11.70 14.78
N SER A 5 -13.74 11.43 15.67
CA SER A 5 -12.49 12.20 15.81
C SER A 5 -11.30 11.31 15.47
N VAL A 6 -10.29 11.86 14.79
CA VAL A 6 -9.06 11.17 14.42
C VAL A 6 -7.88 12.00 14.92
N THR A 7 -6.83 11.33 15.41
CA THR A 7 -5.57 11.97 15.81
C THR A 7 -4.54 11.77 14.71
N ALA A 8 -3.82 12.82 14.34
CA ALA A 8 -2.77 12.80 13.33
C ALA A 8 -1.62 13.73 13.73
N PRO A 9 -0.38 13.49 13.27
CA PRO A 9 0.72 14.43 13.43
C PRO A 9 0.40 15.79 12.81
N ASP A 10 0.83 16.87 13.47
CA ASP A 10 0.57 18.24 13.02
C ASP A 10 1.07 18.51 11.59
N ASP A 11 2.29 18.07 11.27
CA ASP A 11 2.86 18.22 9.92
C ASP A 11 2.03 17.50 8.85
N LEU A 12 1.48 16.33 9.17
CA LEU A 12 0.63 15.58 8.25
C LEU A 12 -0.67 16.34 7.96
N LEU A 13 -1.29 16.92 8.99
CA LEU A 13 -2.51 17.70 8.85
C LEU A 13 -2.27 18.97 8.02
N ARG A 14 -1.15 19.67 8.27
CA ARG A 14 -0.75 20.85 7.48
C ARG A 14 -0.57 20.52 6.00
N ARG A 15 0.16 19.44 5.69
CA ARG A 15 0.36 18.99 4.30
C ARG A 15 -0.95 18.58 3.62
N PHE A 16 -1.87 17.98 4.37
CA PHE A 16 -3.19 17.63 3.88
C PHE A 16 -4.04 18.87 3.56
N ASP A 17 -4.01 19.89 4.42
CA ASP A 17 -4.69 21.16 4.17
C ASP A 17 -4.15 21.88 2.93
N GLU A 18 -2.83 21.90 2.75
CA GLU A 18 -2.19 22.45 1.55
C GLU A 18 -2.63 21.71 0.28
N GLN A 19 -2.78 20.38 0.36
CA GLN A 19 -3.27 19.57 -0.76
C GLN A 19 -4.74 19.90 -1.09
N ILE A 20 -5.59 20.05 -0.07
CA ILE A 20 -7.00 20.42 -0.24
C ILE A 20 -7.12 21.80 -0.87
N ALA A 21 -6.36 22.78 -0.38
CA ALA A 21 -6.38 24.16 -0.89
C ALA A 21 -6.02 24.22 -2.39
N ARG A 22 -5.15 23.33 -2.88
CA ARG A 22 -4.79 23.23 -4.30
C ARG A 22 -5.90 22.66 -5.19
N ARG A 23 -6.88 21.94 -4.61
CA ARG A 23 -8.00 21.32 -5.36
C ARG A 23 -9.17 22.28 -5.64
N GLY A 24 -9.15 23.50 -5.09
CA GLY A 24 -10.17 24.55 -5.33
C GLY A 24 -11.29 24.62 -4.28
N ASP A 25 -12.18 25.60 -4.47
CA ASP A 25 -13.01 26.28 -3.44
C ASP A 25 -14.19 25.52 -2.79
N VAL A 26 -14.24 24.18 -2.80
CA VAL A 26 -15.44 23.47 -2.26
C VAL A 26 -15.13 22.37 -1.23
N ALA A 27 -13.93 21.81 -1.19
CA ALA A 27 -13.65 20.68 -0.29
C ALA A 27 -13.20 21.15 1.10
N ASN A 28 -14.08 21.09 2.11
CA ASN A 28 -13.63 21.14 3.51
C ASN A 28 -12.96 19.81 3.92
N ARG A 29 -12.19 19.80 5.01
CA ARG A 29 -11.51 18.59 5.52
C ARG A 29 -12.44 17.37 5.62
N SER A 30 -13.70 17.57 6.02
CA SER A 30 -14.65 16.45 6.19
C SER A 30 -15.04 15.83 4.85
N GLU A 31 -15.13 16.61 3.79
CA GLU A 31 -15.38 16.13 2.44
C GLU A 31 -14.16 15.40 1.87
N ALA A 32 -12.97 15.98 2.02
CA ALA A 32 -11.73 15.33 1.60
C ALA A 32 -11.53 13.97 2.30
N VAL A 33 -11.79 13.88 3.60
CA VAL A 33 -11.75 12.60 4.35
C VAL A 33 -12.82 11.63 3.85
N ARG A 34 -14.04 12.10 3.53
CA ARG A 34 -15.08 11.24 2.95
C ARG A 34 -14.67 10.68 1.60
N ASP A 35 -14.05 11.49 0.74
CA ASP A 35 -13.56 11.05 -0.57
C ASP A 35 -12.45 10.03 -0.43
N LEU A 36 -11.52 10.21 0.52
CA LEU A 36 -10.49 9.22 0.83
C LEU A 36 -11.10 7.89 1.30
N ILE A 37 -12.12 7.94 2.17
CA ILE A 37 -12.84 6.73 2.62
C ILE A 37 -13.52 6.04 1.43
N ARG A 38 -14.23 6.78 0.57
CA ARG A 38 -14.87 6.20 -0.63
C ARG A 38 -13.85 5.57 -1.58
N ALA A 39 -12.74 6.25 -1.84
CA ALA A 39 -11.67 5.74 -2.67
C ALA A 39 -11.06 4.45 -2.09
N SER A 40 -10.85 4.40 -0.77
CA SER A 40 -10.36 3.19 -0.08
C SER A 40 -11.33 2.02 -0.22
N ILE A 41 -12.63 2.25 -0.05
CA ILE A 41 -13.66 1.20 -0.21
C ILE A 41 -13.71 0.70 -1.66
N ALA A 42 -13.70 1.62 -2.64
CA ALA A 42 -13.73 1.27 -4.05
C ALA A 42 -12.48 0.46 -4.45
N LYS A 43 -11.29 0.84 -3.96
CA LYS A 43 -10.05 0.08 -4.18
C LYS A 43 -10.15 -1.35 -3.65
N GLU A 44 -10.75 -1.53 -2.47
CA GLU A 44 -10.97 -2.86 -1.88
C GLU A 44 -11.95 -3.70 -2.71
N GLN A 45 -13.05 -3.09 -3.19
CA GLN A 45 -14.05 -3.77 -4.02
C GLN A 45 -13.51 -4.22 -5.39
N MET A 46 -12.43 -3.61 -5.88
CA MET A 46 -11.77 -4.01 -7.11
C MET A 46 -10.84 -5.22 -6.96
N ARG A 47 -10.59 -5.69 -5.73
CA ARG A 47 -9.81 -6.91 -5.50
C ARG A 47 -10.56 -8.12 -6.03
N THR A 48 -9.85 -9.01 -6.72
CA THR A 48 -10.38 -10.25 -7.31
C THR A 48 -9.72 -11.47 -6.64
N PRO A 49 -10.09 -11.81 -5.38
CA PRO A 49 -9.39 -12.81 -4.59
C PRO A 49 -9.40 -14.21 -5.21
N ASP A 50 -10.47 -14.56 -5.91
CA ASP A 50 -10.64 -15.87 -6.54
C ASP A 50 -9.88 -16.02 -7.87
N GLU A 51 -9.42 -14.92 -8.46
CA GLU A 51 -8.68 -14.93 -9.72
C GLU A 51 -7.17 -15.08 -9.52
N HIS A 52 -6.44 -15.44 -10.57
CA HIS A 52 -4.99 -15.28 -10.57
C HIS A 52 -4.64 -13.87 -11.00
N VAL A 53 -3.83 -13.17 -10.20
CA VAL A 53 -3.42 -11.80 -10.44
C VAL A 53 -1.92 -11.72 -10.73
N ILE A 54 -1.53 -10.71 -11.50
CA ILE A 54 -0.15 -10.30 -11.73
C ILE A 54 -0.04 -8.81 -11.37
N GLY A 55 0.99 -8.46 -10.62
CA GLY A 55 1.15 -7.11 -10.13
C GLY A 55 2.52 -6.81 -9.56
N SER A 56 2.63 -5.64 -8.94
CA SER A 56 3.79 -5.22 -8.18
C SER A 56 3.38 -4.59 -6.87
N LEU A 57 4.12 -4.88 -5.80
CA LEU A 57 4.04 -4.17 -4.54
C LEU A 57 5.28 -3.29 -4.39
N THR A 58 5.07 -1.98 -4.32
CA THR A 58 6.14 -1.00 -4.08
C THR A 58 6.05 -0.50 -2.66
N MET A 59 7.16 -0.48 -1.93
CA MET A 59 7.22 -0.03 -0.54
C MET A 59 8.43 0.86 -0.28
N ILE A 60 8.26 1.87 0.56
CA ILE A 60 9.36 2.65 1.14
C ILE A 60 9.34 2.45 2.64
N TYR A 61 10.48 2.08 3.21
CA TYR A 61 10.63 1.87 4.65
C TYR A 61 12.00 2.27 5.16
N ASP A 62 12.10 2.36 6.48
CA ASP A 62 13.32 2.70 7.19
C ASP A 62 13.99 1.44 7.74
N HIS A 63 15.14 1.07 7.16
CA HIS A 63 15.81 -0.19 7.50
C HIS A 63 16.53 -0.15 8.86
N HIS A 64 16.61 1.01 9.52
CA HIS A 64 17.08 1.13 10.90
C HIS A 64 15.95 1.00 11.93
N THR A 65 14.68 0.88 11.50
CA THR A 65 13.53 0.80 12.41
C THR A 65 13.41 -0.59 13.03
N GLY A 66 14.05 -0.77 14.20
CA GLY A 66 13.95 -1.98 15.00
C GLY A 66 14.24 -3.25 14.18
N ASP A 67 13.35 -4.24 14.29
CA ASP A 67 13.44 -5.53 13.59
C ASP A 67 12.73 -5.54 12.21
N LEU A 68 12.47 -4.39 11.60
CA LEU A 68 11.61 -4.32 10.40
C LEU A 68 12.11 -5.19 9.26
N THR A 69 13.41 -5.14 8.92
CA THR A 69 13.99 -5.94 7.84
C THR A 69 13.78 -7.44 8.06
N ARG A 70 14.04 -7.93 9.27
CA ARG A 70 13.80 -9.35 9.62
C ARG A 70 12.32 -9.73 9.45
N ARG A 71 11.40 -8.86 9.87
CA ARG A 71 9.96 -9.11 9.76
C ARG A 71 9.47 -9.07 8.32
N LEU A 72 10.05 -8.19 7.48
CA LEU A 72 9.79 -8.17 6.04
C LEU A 72 10.24 -9.48 5.42
N ASP A 73 11.46 -9.95 5.71
CA ASP A 73 12.00 -11.21 5.20
C ASP A 73 11.15 -12.42 5.64
N GLU A 74 10.74 -12.47 6.91
CA GLU A 74 9.86 -13.53 7.43
C GLU A 74 8.53 -13.59 6.69
N VAL A 75 7.88 -12.44 6.49
CA VAL A 75 6.63 -12.39 5.72
C VAL A 75 6.91 -12.80 4.28
N GLN A 76 7.94 -12.30 3.61
CA GLN A 76 8.23 -12.67 2.23
C GLN A 76 8.52 -14.17 2.06
N HIS A 77 9.21 -14.80 3.01
CA HIS A 77 9.49 -16.23 2.97
C HIS A 77 8.23 -17.11 3.06
N ASP A 78 7.15 -16.64 3.70
CA ASP A 78 5.86 -17.34 3.74
C ASP A 78 5.11 -17.36 2.38
N TYR A 79 5.52 -16.52 1.42
CA TYR A 79 4.84 -16.30 0.12
C TYR A 79 5.79 -16.41 -1.09
N THR A 80 6.80 -17.28 -1.00
CA THR A 80 7.77 -17.50 -2.08
C THR A 80 7.14 -17.98 -3.39
N ASP A 81 5.97 -18.62 -3.34
CA ASP A 81 5.20 -19.02 -4.53
C ASP A 81 4.53 -17.81 -5.24
N GLU A 82 4.20 -16.76 -4.50
CA GLU A 82 3.58 -15.54 -5.03
C GLU A 82 4.60 -14.49 -5.45
N ILE A 83 5.78 -14.46 -4.83
CA ILE A 83 6.84 -13.49 -5.10
C ILE A 83 7.73 -14.02 -6.23
N VAL A 84 7.64 -13.39 -7.39
CA VAL A 84 8.46 -13.73 -8.57
C VAL A 84 9.89 -13.21 -8.39
N SER A 85 10.02 -11.98 -7.90
CA SER A 85 11.32 -11.34 -7.68
C SER A 85 11.16 -10.10 -6.82
N THR A 86 12.22 -9.72 -6.14
CA THR A 86 12.30 -8.50 -5.34
C THR A 86 13.45 -7.62 -5.84
N MET A 87 13.21 -6.32 -5.95
CA MET A 87 14.22 -5.30 -6.23
C MET A 87 14.34 -4.38 -5.02
N HIS A 88 15.55 -4.24 -4.49
CA HIS A 88 15.85 -3.36 -3.36
C HIS A 88 16.78 -2.22 -3.80
N VAL A 89 16.43 -0.99 -3.42
CA VAL A 89 17.19 0.22 -3.74
C VAL A 89 17.39 1.04 -2.48
N HIS A 90 18.64 1.32 -2.13
CA HIS A 90 18.95 2.27 -1.06
C HIS A 90 18.73 3.70 -1.56
N LEU A 91 17.79 4.43 -0.96
CA LEU A 91 17.49 5.82 -1.31
C LEU A 91 18.42 6.79 -0.56
N ASP A 92 18.69 6.50 0.70
CA ASP A 92 19.62 7.22 1.57
C ASP A 92 20.09 6.30 2.73
N HIS A 93 20.75 6.89 3.74
CA HIS A 93 21.27 6.13 4.89
C HIS A 93 20.17 5.42 5.70
N HIS A 94 18.92 5.85 5.65
CA HIS A 94 17.83 5.27 6.43
C HIS A 94 16.78 4.58 5.55
N ASN A 95 16.50 5.13 4.38
CA ASN A 95 15.36 4.73 3.57
C ASN A 95 15.74 3.76 2.45
N CYS A 96 14.92 2.71 2.31
CA CYS A 96 14.97 1.77 1.21
C CYS A 96 13.66 1.83 0.42
N LEU A 97 13.76 1.69 -0.89
CA LEU A 97 12.67 1.37 -1.79
C LEU A 97 12.76 -0.11 -2.12
N GLU A 98 11.65 -0.83 -1.98
CA GLU A 98 11.56 -2.23 -2.35
C GLU A 98 10.37 -2.45 -3.28
N ILE A 99 10.59 -3.20 -4.35
CA ILE A 99 9.57 -3.52 -5.36
C ILE A 99 9.51 -5.03 -5.52
N LEU A 100 8.38 -5.62 -5.19
CA LEU A 100 8.11 -7.05 -5.34
C LEU A 100 7.28 -7.23 -6.60
N ALA A 101 7.74 -8.05 -7.55
CA ALA A 101 6.93 -8.56 -8.65
C ALA A 101 6.13 -9.76 -8.14
N LEU A 102 4.81 -9.72 -8.30
CA LEU A 102 3.89 -10.68 -7.70
C LEU A 102 3.06 -11.41 -8.78
N LYS A 103 2.84 -12.71 -8.57
CA LYS A 103 1.97 -13.54 -9.40
C LYS A 103 1.41 -14.69 -8.57
N GLY A 104 0.08 -14.81 -8.49
CA GLY A 104 -0.52 -15.91 -7.74
C GLY A 104 -2.03 -15.79 -7.65
N ARG A 105 -2.64 -16.55 -6.72
CA ARG A 105 -4.04 -16.35 -6.33
C ARG A 105 -4.21 -14.96 -5.72
N GLY A 106 -5.24 -14.24 -6.13
CA GLY A 106 -5.55 -12.88 -5.66
C GLY A 106 -5.57 -12.81 -4.15
N GLU A 107 -6.28 -13.72 -3.49
CA GLU A 107 -6.36 -13.82 -2.03
C GLU A 107 -4.97 -13.78 -1.36
N ARG A 108 -4.04 -14.65 -1.79
CA ARG A 108 -2.68 -14.71 -1.23
C ARG A 108 -1.85 -13.47 -1.55
N VAL A 109 -1.99 -12.92 -2.75
CA VAL A 109 -1.28 -11.68 -3.15
C VAL A 109 -1.76 -10.48 -2.33
N TYR A 110 -3.08 -10.36 -2.10
CA TYR A 110 -3.65 -9.29 -1.27
C TYR A 110 -3.27 -9.47 0.19
N GLU A 111 -3.31 -10.70 0.71
CA GLU A 111 -2.88 -11.00 2.08
C GLU A 111 -1.40 -10.64 2.31
N LEU A 112 -0.51 -11.04 1.39
CA LEU A 112 0.90 -10.67 1.42
C LEU A 112 1.08 -9.15 1.47
N ALA A 113 0.40 -8.42 0.57
CA ALA A 113 0.48 -6.97 0.51
C ALA A 113 -0.02 -6.32 1.81
N ASP A 114 -1.16 -6.77 2.35
CA ASP A 114 -1.72 -6.24 3.60
C ASP A 114 -0.81 -6.52 4.80
N ARG A 115 -0.21 -7.73 4.87
CA ARG A 115 0.77 -8.08 5.91
C ARG A 115 2.00 -7.18 5.84
N LEU A 116 2.59 -6.99 4.66
CA LEU A 116 3.80 -6.17 4.49
C LEU A 116 3.51 -4.69 4.76
N LEU A 117 2.45 -4.12 4.17
CA LEU A 117 2.07 -2.72 4.35
C LEU A 117 1.61 -2.39 5.78
N GLY A 118 1.11 -3.39 6.52
CA GLY A 118 0.73 -3.27 7.92
C GLY A 118 1.92 -3.25 8.90
N LEU A 119 3.14 -3.54 8.45
CA LEU A 119 4.31 -3.54 9.33
C LEU A 119 4.68 -2.12 9.75
N ARG A 120 4.77 -1.90 11.07
CA ARG A 120 5.26 -0.65 11.64
C ARG A 120 6.66 -0.34 11.12
N GLY A 121 6.81 0.79 10.44
CA GLY A 121 8.06 1.26 9.85
C GLY A 121 8.05 1.28 8.31
N VAL A 122 7.04 0.67 7.68
CA VAL A 122 6.69 0.96 6.28
C VAL A 122 6.06 2.36 6.23
N LYS A 123 6.73 3.27 5.50
CA LYS A 123 6.34 4.69 5.39
C LYS A 123 5.34 4.92 4.27
N HIS A 124 5.47 4.17 3.19
CA HIS A 124 4.60 4.22 2.04
C HIS A 124 4.56 2.85 1.39
N GLY A 125 3.44 2.48 0.80
CA GLY A 125 3.44 1.43 -0.17
C GLY A 125 2.13 1.29 -0.91
N GLU A 126 2.23 0.65 -2.07
CA GLU A 126 1.15 0.53 -3.03
C GLU A 126 1.25 -0.80 -3.75
N LEU A 127 0.17 -1.59 -3.66
CA LEU A 127 -0.07 -2.72 -4.55
C LEU A 127 -0.75 -2.22 -5.82
N THR A 128 -0.19 -2.58 -6.97
CA THR A 128 -0.79 -2.40 -8.29
C THR A 128 -0.96 -3.77 -8.94
N CYS A 129 -2.19 -4.17 -9.21
CA CYS A 129 -2.48 -5.35 -10.03
C CYS A 129 -2.70 -4.90 -11.48
N ALA A 130 -1.88 -5.41 -12.40
CA ALA A 130 -1.90 -5.00 -13.81
C ALA A 130 -2.82 -5.88 -14.66
N ALA A 131 -2.98 -7.15 -14.30
CA ALA A 131 -3.75 -8.10 -15.07
C ALA A 131 -4.21 -9.28 -14.21
N THR A 132 -5.29 -9.91 -14.64
CA THR A 132 -5.60 -11.29 -14.26
C THR A 132 -5.15 -12.23 -15.38
N LYS A 133 -5.03 -13.55 -15.13
CA LYS A 133 -4.76 -14.52 -16.21
C LYS A 133 -5.73 -14.34 -17.39
N GLN A 134 -6.99 -14.10 -17.05
CA GLN A 134 -8.05 -13.83 -18.02
C GLN A 134 -7.79 -12.56 -18.84
N SER A 135 -7.25 -11.50 -18.23
CA SER A 135 -6.86 -10.26 -18.94
C SER A 135 -5.70 -10.47 -19.93
N LEU A 136 -4.89 -11.51 -19.74
CA LEU A 136 -3.77 -11.87 -20.63
C LEU A 136 -4.15 -12.94 -21.68
N GLY A 137 -5.41 -13.41 -21.68
CA GLY A 137 -5.85 -14.50 -22.57
C GLY A 137 -5.19 -15.84 -22.27
N LEU A 138 -4.70 -16.03 -21.04
CA LEU A 138 -4.02 -17.25 -20.55
C LEU A 138 -4.91 -18.06 -19.61
#